data_AF-A0A7W2T4Y0-F1
#
_entry.id   AF-A0A7W2T4Y0-F1
#
_cell.length_a   1.000
_cell.length_b   1.000
_cell.length_c   1.000
_cell.angle_alpha   90.00
_cell.angle_beta   90.00
_cell.angle_gamma   90.00
#
_symmetry.space_group_name_H-M   'P 1'
#
loop_
_entity.id
_entity.type
_entity.pdbx_description
1 polymer ?
#
loop_
_entity_poly.entity_id
_entity_poly.type
_entity_poly.pdbx_seq_one_letter_code
_entity_poly.pdbx_strand_id
1 'polypeptide(L)'
;MSILEKVQQWLVPKLIALKLVKQVTFSFAELTADMQIYLPFNIKFSVPNGNGLVIISHVQLTENKNGLVKAKLKGTLDIQCMGEHLYSSSIHIELLGKPIFIKEKSVIRATNVQIGQVDLADDNLMVVHNTRKIIAKLSNNILGHMWSLTVGTALGFLDNVTDMKGYIALFVNKSSHRILELHRKEIESNLITSFSNGDIEYTLKETVFDEKLFIKYGKDIVVENEGLTFRFS
;
A
#
# COMPACT_ATOMS: atom_id res chain seq x y z
N MET A 1 24.32 -8.50 28.00
CA MET A 1 23.56 -9.77 28.07
C MET A 1 23.39 -10.18 29.52
N SER A 2 22.15 -10.23 30.00
CA SER A 2 21.82 -10.62 31.37
C SER A 2 21.89 -12.14 31.54
N ILE A 3 22.01 -12.62 32.78
CA ILE A 3 21.99 -14.06 33.11
C ILE A 3 20.65 -14.69 32.66
N LEU A 4 19.55 -13.93 32.74
CA LEU A 4 18.22 -14.36 32.33
C LEU A 4 18.18 -14.68 30.83
N GLU A 5 18.77 -13.82 29.99
CA GLU A 5 18.80 -13.98 28.54
C GLU A 5 19.60 -15.24 28.13
N LYS A 6 20.70 -15.52 28.83
CA LYS A 6 21.51 -16.73 28.58
C LYS A 6 20.74 -18.01 28.93
N VAL A 7 20.01 -17.99 30.04
CA VAL A 7 19.17 -19.13 30.46
C VAL A 7 18.04 -19.34 29.45
N GLN A 8 17.36 -18.27 29.02
CA GLN A 8 16.31 -18.35 28.00
C GLN A 8 16.82 -18.91 26.68
N GLN A 9 17.98 -18.44 26.20
CA GLN A 9 18.60 -18.92 24.96
C GLN A 9 18.93 -20.42 24.97
N TRP A 10 19.26 -20.99 26.13
CA TRP A 10 19.57 -22.41 26.23
C TRP A 10 18.33 -23.28 26.47
N LEU A 11 17.39 -22.78 27.27
CA LEU A 11 16.25 -23.56 27.77
C LEU A 11 15.09 -23.60 26.75
N VAL A 12 14.78 -22.48 26.11
CA VAL A 12 13.66 -22.38 25.17
C VAL A 12 13.78 -23.33 23.96
N PRO A 13 14.95 -23.48 23.30
CA PRO A 13 15.11 -24.47 22.23
C PRO A 13 14.82 -25.90 22.66
N LYS A 14 15.20 -26.28 23.89
CA LYS A 14 14.90 -27.60 24.44
C LYS A 14 13.40 -27.77 24.69
N LEU A 15 12.74 -26.75 25.22
CA LEU A 15 11.29 -26.78 25.42
C LEU A 15 10.52 -26.90 24.11
N ILE A 16 10.99 -26.24 23.04
CA ILE A 16 10.40 -26.38 21.70
C ILE A 16 10.61 -27.81 21.17
N ALA A 17 11.82 -28.36 21.30
CA ALA A 17 12.10 -29.74 20.91
C ALA A 17 11.24 -30.76 21.69
N LEU A 18 10.96 -30.47 22.96
CA LEU A 18 10.07 -31.25 23.83
C LEU A 18 8.56 -30.94 23.61
N LYS A 19 8.21 -30.07 22.65
CA LYS A 19 6.83 -29.61 22.36
C LYS A 19 6.10 -28.99 23.56
N LEU A 20 6.85 -28.49 24.54
CA LEU A 20 6.32 -27.76 25.71
C LEU A 20 6.02 -26.31 25.34
N VAL A 21 6.87 -25.70 24.51
CA VAL A 21 6.60 -24.42 23.86
C VAL A 21 6.15 -24.70 22.43
N LYS A 22 4.88 -24.43 22.15
CA LYS A 22 4.26 -24.73 20.85
C LYS A 22 4.12 -23.52 19.96
N GLN A 23 4.01 -22.32 20.55
CA GLN A 23 3.81 -21.09 19.82
C GLN A 23 4.36 -19.85 20.53
N VAL A 24 4.58 -18.79 19.75
CA VAL A 24 4.85 -17.41 20.20
C VAL A 24 3.98 -16.48 19.38
N THR A 25 3.48 -15.39 19.97
CA THR A 25 2.62 -14.43 19.28
C THR A 25 3.29 -13.06 19.23
N PHE A 26 3.33 -12.48 18.03
CA PHE A 26 3.72 -11.09 17.80
C PHE A 26 2.47 -10.25 17.63
N SER A 27 2.31 -9.22 18.45
CA SER A 27 1.11 -8.39 18.37
C SER A 27 1.09 -7.57 17.08
N PHE A 28 -0.10 -7.28 16.55
CA PHE A 28 -0.21 -6.38 15.42
C PHE A 28 0.28 -4.96 15.73
N ALA A 29 0.26 -4.54 17.00
CA ALA A 29 0.79 -3.26 17.43
C ALA A 29 2.32 -3.18 17.23
N GLU A 30 3.05 -4.21 17.67
CA GLU A 30 4.51 -4.31 17.49
C GLU A 30 4.84 -4.39 15.99
N LEU A 31 4.17 -5.28 15.25
CA LEU A 31 4.37 -5.42 13.81
C LEU A 31 4.08 -4.13 13.05
N THR A 32 3.04 -3.39 13.45
CA THR A 32 2.71 -2.08 12.87
C THR A 32 3.83 -1.07 13.13
N ALA A 33 4.36 -1.03 14.35
CA ALA A 33 5.46 -0.14 14.71
C ALA A 33 6.74 -0.48 13.91
N ASP A 34 7.04 -1.78 13.75
CA ASP A 34 8.19 -2.23 12.97
C ASP A 34 8.04 -1.93 11.48
N MET A 35 6.84 -2.13 10.91
CA MET A 35 6.56 -1.82 9.50
C MET A 35 6.64 -0.32 9.21
N GLN A 36 6.32 0.53 10.18
CA GLN A 36 6.34 1.98 10.02
C GLN A 36 7.74 2.52 9.66
N ILE A 37 8.82 1.80 10.01
CA ILE A 37 10.21 2.14 9.70
C ILE A 37 10.50 2.06 8.19
N TYR A 38 9.78 1.21 7.46
CA TYR A 38 9.98 0.97 6.03
C TYR A 38 9.12 1.89 5.15
N LEU A 39 8.36 2.80 5.75
CA LEU A 39 7.57 3.80 5.05
C LEU A 39 8.37 5.11 4.87
N PRO A 40 8.13 5.88 3.79
CA PRO A 40 7.05 5.72 2.83
C PRO A 40 7.31 4.69 1.73
N PHE A 41 6.22 4.08 1.24
CA PHE A 41 6.21 3.20 0.07
C PHE A 41 5.44 3.83 -1.09
N ASN A 42 5.96 3.71 -2.31
CA ASN A 42 5.48 4.45 -3.47
C ASN A 42 4.92 3.52 -4.55
N ILE A 43 3.66 3.74 -4.95
CA ILE A 43 3.01 3.05 -6.06
C ILE A 43 2.88 4.04 -7.22
N LYS A 44 3.57 3.76 -8.32
CA LYS A 44 3.50 4.60 -9.53
C LYS A 44 2.34 4.17 -10.41
N PHE A 45 1.74 5.11 -11.12
CA PHE A 45 0.74 4.85 -12.16
C PHE A 45 0.88 5.86 -13.31
N SER A 46 0.36 5.50 -14.48
CA SER A 46 0.51 6.26 -15.70
C SER A 46 -0.36 7.51 -15.73
N VAL A 47 0.25 8.62 -16.12
CA VAL A 47 -0.42 9.91 -16.31
C VAL A 47 0.09 10.52 -17.62
N PRO A 48 -0.79 11.02 -18.51
CA PRO A 48 -0.36 11.68 -19.75
C PRO A 48 0.60 12.85 -19.47
N ASN A 49 1.80 12.80 -20.05
CA ASN A 49 2.86 13.82 -19.89
C ASN A 49 3.12 14.21 -18.42
N GLY A 50 3.09 13.21 -17.54
CA GLY A 50 3.07 13.42 -16.11
C GLY A 50 3.50 12.17 -15.33
N ASN A 51 3.36 12.28 -14.02
CA ASN A 51 3.61 11.18 -13.09
C ASN A 51 2.44 11.08 -12.11
N GLY A 52 1.91 9.87 -11.95
CA GLY A 52 0.97 9.52 -10.89
C GLY A 52 1.69 8.75 -9.79
N LEU A 53 1.52 9.18 -8.54
CA LEU A 53 2.14 8.55 -7.38
C LEU A 53 1.13 8.38 -6.25
N VAL A 54 1.05 7.19 -5.68
CA VAL A 54 0.47 6.98 -4.35
C VAL A 54 1.61 6.74 -3.37
N ILE A 55 1.73 7.64 -2.39
CA ILE A 55 2.74 7.60 -1.33
C ILE A 55 2.07 7.10 -0.06
N ILE A 56 2.30 5.84 0.30
CA ILE A 56 1.81 5.26 1.55
C ILE A 56 2.74 5.70 2.67
N SER A 57 2.20 6.44 3.65
CA SER A 57 2.95 6.99 4.77
C SER A 57 2.65 6.31 6.09
N HIS A 58 1.53 5.58 6.17
CA HIS A 58 1.14 4.87 7.38
C HIS A 58 0.47 3.54 7.06
N VAL A 59 0.69 2.55 7.91
CA VAL A 59 0.03 1.25 7.90
C VAL A 59 -0.53 0.98 9.28
N GLN A 60 -1.70 0.35 9.33
CA GLN A 60 -2.26 -0.21 10.55
C GLN A 60 -2.69 -1.64 10.27
N LEU A 61 -2.10 -2.59 11.01
CA LEU A 61 -2.48 -3.99 10.94
C LEU A 61 -3.54 -4.32 11.99
N THR A 62 -4.50 -5.14 11.60
CA THR A 62 -5.53 -5.67 12.48
C THR A 62 -5.88 -7.10 12.08
N GLU A 63 -6.40 -7.87 13.03
CA GLU A 63 -7.00 -9.16 12.74
C GLU A 63 -8.28 -8.99 11.90
N ASN A 64 -8.47 -9.87 10.91
CA ASN A 64 -9.73 -10.03 10.22
C ASN A 64 -10.27 -11.44 10.41
N LYS A 65 -11.57 -11.60 10.16
CA LYS A 65 -12.23 -12.92 10.18
C LYS A 65 -11.51 -13.90 9.26
N ASN A 66 -11.58 -15.19 9.60
CA ASN A 66 -11.03 -16.32 8.85
C ASN A 66 -9.48 -16.37 8.82
N GLY A 67 -8.80 -15.78 9.82
CA GLY A 67 -7.35 -15.88 9.95
C GLY A 67 -6.59 -15.07 8.88
N LEU A 68 -7.20 -13.98 8.41
CA LEU A 68 -6.57 -13.04 7.49
C LEU A 68 -6.06 -11.81 8.24
N VAL A 69 -4.96 -11.24 7.76
CA VAL A 69 -4.50 -9.93 8.20
C VAL A 69 -5.24 -8.87 7.39
N LYS A 70 -5.77 -7.87 8.07
CA LYS A 70 -6.27 -6.65 7.46
C LYS A 70 -5.26 -5.53 7.67
N ALA A 71 -4.82 -4.92 6.58
CA ALA A 71 -3.96 -3.74 6.61
C ALA A 71 -4.75 -2.53 6.10
N LYS A 72 -4.78 -1.47 6.90
CA LYS A 72 -5.29 -0.16 6.49
C LYS A 72 -4.10 0.73 6.17
N LEU A 73 -3.94 1.06 4.89
CA LEU A 73 -2.91 1.98 4.42
C LEU A 73 -3.48 3.38 4.36
N LYS A 74 -2.69 4.36 4.80
CA LYS A 74 -2.98 5.78 4.61
C LYS A 74 -1.81 6.43 3.89
N GLY A 75 -2.14 7.36 3.00
CA GLY A 75 -1.14 8.01 2.18
C GLY A 75 -1.67 9.22 1.44
N THR A 76 -0.91 9.62 0.44
CA THR A 76 -1.24 10.73 -0.46
C THR A 76 -1.21 10.25 -1.90
N LEU A 77 -2.28 10.51 -2.64
CA LEU A 77 -2.30 10.41 -4.09
C LEU A 77 -1.90 11.77 -4.68
N ASP A 78 -0.82 11.80 -5.45
CA ASP A 78 -0.29 12.97 -6.13
C ASP A 78 -0.25 12.72 -7.64
N ILE A 79 -0.81 13.66 -8.40
CA ILE A 79 -0.83 13.64 -9.86
C ILE A 79 -0.15 14.90 -10.32
N GLN A 80 0.95 14.73 -11.05
CA GLN A 80 1.69 15.81 -11.67
C GLN A 80 1.57 15.74 -13.19
N CYS A 81 1.35 16.88 -13.83
CA CYS A 81 1.35 17.01 -15.29
C CYS A 81 2.26 18.18 -15.68
N MET A 82 3.16 17.98 -16.65
CA MET A 82 4.14 19.01 -17.09
C MET A 82 4.92 19.66 -15.93
N GLY A 83 5.30 18.86 -14.93
CA GLY A 83 6.05 19.32 -13.76
C GLY A 83 5.26 20.19 -12.78
N GLU A 84 3.93 20.21 -12.86
CA GLU A 84 3.05 20.93 -11.92
C GLU A 84 2.10 19.94 -11.24
N HIS A 85 1.85 20.13 -9.93
CA HIS A 85 0.87 19.34 -9.18
C HIS A 85 -0.55 19.67 -9.67
N LEU A 86 -1.15 18.74 -10.40
CA LEU A 86 -2.51 18.85 -10.92
C LEU A 86 -3.55 18.51 -9.86
N TYR A 87 -3.28 17.46 -9.07
CA TYR A 87 -4.19 16.97 -8.05
C TYR A 87 -3.43 16.30 -6.92
N SER A 88 -3.83 16.57 -5.68
CA SER A 88 -3.30 15.91 -4.49
C SER A 88 -4.42 15.69 -3.49
N SER A 89 -4.52 14.50 -2.92
CA SER A 89 -5.55 14.13 -1.93
C SER A 89 -5.08 12.99 -1.04
N SER A 90 -5.60 12.93 0.18
CA SER A 90 -5.36 11.82 1.11
C SER A 90 -6.06 10.55 0.59
N ILE A 91 -5.34 9.43 0.52
CA ILE A 91 -5.88 8.13 0.08
C ILE A 91 -5.84 7.12 1.21
N HIS A 92 -6.91 6.32 1.30
CA HIS A 92 -7.06 5.19 2.22
C HIS A 92 -7.26 3.91 1.40
N ILE A 93 -6.45 2.88 1.68
CA ILE A 93 -6.53 1.58 0.99
C ILE A 93 -6.65 0.49 2.04
N GLU A 94 -7.66 -0.36 1.91
CA GLU A 94 -7.82 -1.56 2.71
C GLU A 94 -7.31 -2.78 1.96
N LEU A 95 -6.45 -3.57 2.61
CA LEU A 95 -5.92 -4.82 2.09
C LEU A 95 -6.25 -5.97 3.03
N LEU A 96 -6.53 -7.12 2.45
CA LEU A 96 -6.70 -8.40 3.15
C LEU A 96 -5.70 -9.40 2.59
N GLY A 97 -4.97 -10.11 3.44
CA GLY A 97 -4.02 -11.12 2.97
C GLY A 97 -3.79 -12.23 3.98
N LYS A 98 -3.39 -13.41 3.48
CA LYS A 98 -2.97 -14.52 4.31
C LYS A 98 -1.45 -14.48 4.51
N PRO A 99 -0.95 -14.30 5.73
CA PRO A 99 0.48 -14.32 5.99
C PRO A 99 0.99 -15.76 5.81
N ILE A 100 2.14 -15.89 5.16
CA ILE A 100 2.88 -17.15 5.05
C ILE A 100 4.33 -16.91 5.44
N PHE A 101 4.96 -17.94 6.00
CA PHE A 101 6.38 -17.94 6.27
C PHE A 101 7.15 -18.59 5.12
N ILE A 102 8.11 -17.87 4.55
CA ILE A 102 9.02 -18.39 3.53
C ILE A 102 10.37 -18.67 4.23
N LYS A 103 10.57 -19.93 4.59
CA LYS A 103 11.69 -20.35 5.46
C LYS A 103 13.05 -20.09 4.84
N GLU A 104 13.18 -20.27 3.53
CA GLU A 104 14.45 -20.14 2.80
C GLU A 104 14.99 -18.72 2.84
N LYS A 105 14.09 -17.72 2.94
CA LYS A 105 14.43 -16.29 2.98
C LYS A 105 14.29 -15.69 4.37
N SER A 106 13.72 -16.43 5.33
CA SER A 106 13.37 -15.90 6.66
C SER A 106 12.45 -14.68 6.59
N VAL A 107 11.46 -14.70 5.68
CA VAL A 107 10.52 -13.59 5.49
C VAL A 107 9.07 -14.02 5.70
N ILE A 108 8.25 -13.08 6.16
CA ILE A 108 6.80 -13.18 6.18
C ILE A 108 6.27 -12.42 4.98
N ARG A 109 5.45 -13.10 4.16
CA ARG A 109 4.82 -12.54 2.97
C ARG A 109 3.31 -12.67 3.07
N ALA A 110 2.57 -11.67 2.61
CA ALA A 110 1.14 -11.80 2.41
C ALA A 110 0.85 -12.48 1.05
N THR A 111 -0.03 -13.48 1.05
CA THR A 111 -0.50 -14.17 -0.16
C THR A 111 -2.01 -14.01 -0.32
N ASN A 112 -2.49 -14.21 -1.54
CA ASN A 112 -3.89 -14.02 -1.92
C ASN A 112 -4.40 -12.64 -1.48
N VAL A 113 -3.58 -11.61 -1.72
CA VAL A 113 -3.90 -10.24 -1.32
C VAL A 113 -5.11 -9.77 -2.10
N GLN A 114 -6.15 -9.36 -1.37
CA GLN A 114 -7.36 -8.77 -1.90
C GLN A 114 -7.41 -7.31 -1.51
N ILE A 115 -7.71 -6.46 -2.47
CA ILE A 115 -7.94 -5.04 -2.21
C ILE A 115 -9.41 -4.87 -1.88
N GLY A 116 -9.68 -4.32 -0.70
CA GLY A 116 -11.01 -3.98 -0.23
C GLY A 116 -11.41 -2.60 -0.72
N GLN A 117 -11.67 -1.70 0.24
CA GLN A 117 -12.07 -0.34 -0.05
C GLN A 117 -10.87 0.53 -0.41
N VAL A 118 -11.06 1.42 -1.40
CA VAL A 118 -10.10 2.46 -1.78
C VAL A 118 -10.88 3.77 -1.81
N ASP A 119 -10.51 4.71 -0.92
CA ASP A 119 -11.19 5.99 -0.80
C ASP A 119 -10.21 7.14 -0.86
N LEU A 120 -10.67 8.26 -1.42
CA LEU A 120 -10.02 9.55 -1.28
C LEU A 120 -10.76 10.37 -0.23
N ALA A 121 -10.02 11.01 0.68
CA ALA A 121 -10.60 12.05 1.52
C ALA A 121 -10.73 13.32 0.67
N ASP A 122 -11.84 14.04 0.84
CA ASP A 122 -12.19 15.25 0.08
C ASP A 122 -11.34 16.48 0.49
N ASP A 123 -10.01 16.33 0.51
CA ASP A 123 -9.06 17.40 0.77
C ASP A 123 -8.64 18.06 -0.55
N ASN A 124 -9.58 18.75 -1.20
CA ASN A 124 -9.38 19.41 -2.52
C ASN A 124 -8.61 20.74 -2.42
N LEU A 125 -7.38 20.72 -1.88
CA LEU A 125 -6.62 21.95 -1.63
C LEU A 125 -5.88 22.52 -2.87
N MET A 126 -5.60 21.72 -3.91
CA MET A 126 -4.67 22.13 -5.00
C MET A 126 -5.27 22.19 -6.42
N VAL A 127 -6.47 21.67 -6.65
CA VAL A 127 -7.02 21.46 -8.00
C VAL A 127 -7.31 22.78 -8.72
N VAL A 128 -7.83 23.79 -8.03
CA VAL A 128 -8.36 24.99 -8.69
C VAL A 128 -7.25 25.95 -9.16
N HIS A 129 -6.14 26.05 -8.43
CA HIS A 129 -5.09 27.04 -8.73
C HIS A 129 -4.17 26.56 -9.87
N ASN A 130 -3.73 25.31 -9.82
CA ASN A 130 -2.75 24.79 -10.77
C ASN A 130 -3.37 24.38 -12.10
N THR A 131 -4.66 24.01 -12.13
CA THR A 131 -5.35 23.70 -13.39
C THR A 131 -5.38 24.90 -14.33
N ARG A 132 -5.58 26.13 -13.81
CA ARG A 132 -5.51 27.36 -14.62
C ARG A 132 -4.11 27.62 -15.16
N LYS A 133 -3.07 27.38 -14.36
CA LYS A 133 -1.66 27.52 -14.76
C LYS A 133 -1.28 26.51 -15.85
N ILE A 134 -1.72 25.25 -15.72
CA ILE A 134 -1.49 24.20 -16.71
C ILE A 134 -2.27 24.48 -18.00
N ILE A 135 -3.53 24.94 -17.91
CA ILE A 135 -4.32 25.38 -19.08
C ILE A 135 -3.63 26.57 -19.76
N ALA A 136 -3.10 27.54 -19.02
CA ALA A 136 -2.36 28.67 -19.58
C ALA A 136 -1.07 28.25 -20.31
N LYS A 137 -0.34 27.26 -19.77
CA LYS A 137 0.82 26.65 -20.46
C LYS A 137 0.40 25.93 -21.75
N LEU A 138 -0.74 25.25 -21.75
CA LEU A 138 -1.28 24.60 -22.96
C LEU A 138 -1.80 25.61 -23.99
N SER A 139 -2.41 26.73 -23.55
CA SER A 139 -2.95 27.76 -24.45
C SER A 139 -1.85 28.58 -25.12
N ASN A 140 -0.71 28.78 -24.46
CA ASN A 140 0.45 29.46 -25.05
C ASN A 140 1.08 28.67 -26.21
N ASN A 141 0.72 27.39 -26.41
CA ASN A 141 1.16 26.60 -27.57
C ASN A 141 0.08 26.38 -28.63
N ILE A 142 -1.21 26.62 -28.36
CA ILE A 142 -2.29 26.43 -29.34
C ILE A 142 -3.45 27.40 -29.03
N LEU A 143 -3.39 28.62 -29.58
CA LEU A 143 -4.55 29.51 -29.64
C LEU A 143 -5.54 28.99 -30.69
N GLY A 144 -6.83 28.91 -30.36
CA GLY A 144 -7.88 29.01 -31.39
C GLY A 144 -9.22 28.31 -31.14
N HIS A 145 -9.28 27.01 -30.86
CA HIS A 145 -10.45 26.23 -31.31
C HIS A 145 -11.18 25.33 -30.29
N MET A 146 -11.10 25.58 -28.98
CA MET A 146 -11.63 24.62 -27.97
C MET A 146 -12.60 25.17 -26.94
N TRP A 147 -13.26 26.30 -27.20
CA TRP A 147 -14.35 26.76 -26.34
C TRP A 147 -15.71 26.10 -26.65
N SER A 148 -15.80 25.18 -27.62
CA SER A 148 -17.07 24.61 -28.09
C SER A 148 -17.35 23.15 -27.72
N LEU A 149 -16.47 22.45 -26.99
CA LEU A 149 -16.75 21.06 -26.60
C LEU A 149 -17.66 21.02 -25.37
N THR A 150 -18.95 20.94 -25.66
CA THR A 150 -20.05 20.68 -24.74
C THR A 150 -19.78 19.42 -23.91
N VAL A 151 -20.01 19.56 -22.61
CA VAL A 151 -19.87 18.57 -21.52
C VAL A 151 -20.47 17.18 -21.83
N GLY A 152 -21.40 17.08 -22.78
CA GLY A 152 -22.04 15.82 -23.19
C GLY A 152 -21.19 14.87 -24.04
N THR A 153 -20.15 15.34 -24.74
CA THR A 153 -19.33 14.47 -25.62
C THR A 153 -18.18 13.76 -24.92
N ALA A 154 -17.79 14.19 -23.70
CA ALA A 154 -16.72 13.57 -22.93
C ALA A 154 -17.02 12.12 -22.48
N LEU A 155 -18.28 11.66 -22.63
CA LEU A 155 -18.68 10.29 -22.29
C LEU A 155 -18.28 9.24 -23.34
N GLY A 156 -17.97 9.65 -24.58
CA GLY A 156 -17.49 8.75 -25.64
C GLY A 156 -15.96 8.60 -25.73
N PHE A 157 -15.20 9.34 -24.92
CA PHE A 157 -13.74 9.40 -24.94
C PHE A 157 -13.07 8.58 -23.82
N LEU A 158 -13.80 7.67 -23.18
CA LEU A 158 -13.21 6.80 -22.14
C LEU A 158 -12.24 5.76 -22.71
N ASP A 159 -12.33 5.45 -24.01
CA ASP A 159 -11.52 4.41 -24.65
C ASP A 159 -10.18 4.91 -25.24
N ASN A 160 -9.89 6.22 -25.21
CA ASN A 160 -8.66 6.79 -25.78
C ASN A 160 -8.23 8.10 -25.09
N VAL A 161 -8.00 8.06 -23.77
CA VAL A 161 -7.41 9.19 -23.05
C VAL A 161 -5.88 9.23 -23.24
N THR A 162 -5.45 9.41 -24.49
CA THR A 162 -4.06 9.78 -24.82
C THR A 162 -3.89 11.29 -24.96
N ASP A 163 -4.99 12.05 -25.07
CA ASP A 163 -4.95 13.52 -25.16
C ASP A 163 -4.94 14.17 -23.77
N MET A 164 -3.84 14.86 -23.50
CA MET A 164 -3.58 15.64 -22.29
C MET A 164 -4.67 16.67 -21.97
N LYS A 165 -5.27 17.29 -23.00
CA LYS A 165 -6.34 18.29 -22.79
C LYS A 165 -7.62 17.66 -22.27
N GLY A 166 -8.00 16.52 -22.85
CA GLY A 166 -9.11 15.70 -22.36
C GLY A 166 -8.89 15.24 -20.93
N TYR A 167 -7.66 14.80 -20.61
CA TYR A 167 -7.28 14.40 -19.26
C TYR A 167 -7.42 15.55 -18.24
N ILE A 168 -6.86 16.73 -18.50
CA ILE A 168 -6.95 17.88 -17.58
C ILE A 168 -8.40 18.36 -17.41
N ALA A 169 -9.21 18.31 -18.47
CA ALA A 169 -10.63 18.67 -18.38
C ALA A 169 -11.40 17.79 -17.38
N LEU A 170 -10.93 16.56 -17.10
CA LEU A 170 -11.52 15.70 -16.07
C LEU A 170 -11.32 16.23 -14.64
N PHE A 171 -10.37 17.15 -14.42
CA PHE A 171 -10.09 17.76 -13.11
C PHE A 171 -10.84 19.09 -12.91
N VAL A 172 -11.32 19.70 -14.00
CA VAL A 172 -12.16 20.90 -13.96
C VAL A 172 -13.60 20.46 -13.62
N ASN A 173 -13.99 20.60 -12.36
CA ASN A 173 -15.35 20.36 -11.83
C ASN A 173 -15.77 18.90 -11.53
N LYS A 174 -14.86 17.94 -11.38
CA LYS A 174 -15.22 16.57 -10.96
C LYS A 174 -14.88 16.30 -9.50
N SER A 175 -15.65 15.40 -8.88
CA SER A 175 -15.41 14.91 -7.53
C SER A 175 -14.18 14.00 -7.48
N SER A 176 -13.51 13.98 -6.33
CA SER A 176 -12.35 13.15 -6.00
C SER A 176 -12.57 11.68 -6.39
N HIS A 177 -13.78 11.15 -6.17
CA HIS A 177 -14.17 9.79 -6.56
C HIS A 177 -13.95 9.49 -8.05
N ARG A 178 -14.28 10.43 -8.95
CA ARG A 178 -14.12 10.20 -10.39
C ARG A 178 -12.66 10.22 -10.83
N ILE A 179 -11.80 10.94 -10.10
CA ILE A 179 -10.35 10.97 -10.34
C ILE A 179 -9.73 9.63 -9.90
N LEU A 180 -10.16 9.10 -8.75
CA LEU A 180 -9.73 7.79 -8.28
C LEU A 180 -10.08 6.69 -9.30
N GLU A 181 -11.33 6.66 -9.77
CA GLU A 181 -11.81 5.62 -10.69
C GLU A 181 -11.05 5.56 -12.02
N LEU A 182 -10.43 6.66 -12.47
CA LEU A 182 -9.57 6.67 -13.66
C LEU A 182 -8.31 5.80 -13.48
N HIS A 183 -7.71 5.84 -12.29
CA HIS A 183 -6.41 5.22 -12.01
C HIS A 183 -6.51 3.98 -11.12
N ARG A 184 -7.69 3.72 -10.57
CA ARG A 184 -7.92 2.68 -9.56
C ARG A 184 -7.40 1.32 -10.01
N LYS A 185 -7.77 0.86 -11.20
CA LYS A 185 -7.34 -0.45 -11.71
C LYS A 185 -5.82 -0.57 -11.80
N GLU A 186 -5.14 0.49 -12.22
CA GLU A 186 -3.69 0.49 -12.35
C GLU A 186 -3.01 0.52 -10.98
N ILE A 187 -3.50 1.36 -10.06
CA ILE A 187 -3.02 1.40 -8.67
C ILE A 187 -3.20 0.02 -8.01
N GLU A 188 -4.37 -0.58 -8.16
CA GLU A 188 -4.70 -1.89 -7.60
C GLU A 188 -3.80 -2.99 -8.20
N SER A 189 -3.65 -3.03 -9.52
CA SER A 189 -2.78 -3.98 -10.20
C SER A 189 -1.32 -3.84 -9.76
N ASN A 190 -0.78 -2.61 -9.74
CA ASN A 190 0.60 -2.36 -9.38
C ASN A 190 0.88 -2.73 -7.92
N LEU A 191 -0.08 -2.46 -7.02
CA LEU A 191 0.01 -2.87 -5.62
C LEU A 191 0.03 -4.40 -5.46
N ILE A 192 -0.87 -5.12 -6.14
CA ILE A 192 -0.90 -6.59 -6.13
C ILE A 192 0.41 -7.17 -6.71
N THR A 193 0.93 -6.56 -7.78
CA THR A 193 2.21 -6.96 -8.38
C THR A 193 3.37 -6.79 -7.39
N SER A 194 3.42 -5.70 -6.62
CA SER A 194 4.47 -5.51 -5.59
C SER A 194 4.44 -6.58 -4.50
N PHE A 195 3.25 -7.04 -4.07
CA PHE A 195 3.15 -8.18 -3.15
C PHE A 195 3.59 -9.49 -3.79
N SER A 196 3.24 -9.72 -5.06
CA SER A 196 3.53 -10.96 -5.77
C SER A 196 5.03 -11.11 -6.08
N ASN A 197 5.68 -10.00 -6.44
CA ASN A 197 7.11 -9.96 -6.77
C ASN A 197 8.01 -10.05 -5.51
N GLY A 198 7.44 -9.86 -4.32
CA GLY A 198 8.19 -9.86 -3.06
C GLY A 198 8.85 -8.51 -2.74
N ASP A 199 8.37 -7.41 -3.33
CA ASP A 199 8.82 -6.07 -2.97
C ASP A 199 8.32 -5.67 -1.56
N ILE A 200 7.22 -6.29 -1.12
CA ILE A 200 6.58 -6.06 0.17
C ILE A 200 6.64 -7.35 0.99
N GLU A 201 7.67 -7.45 1.83
CA GLU A 201 7.93 -8.56 2.74
C GLU A 201 8.43 -8.05 4.08
N TYR A 202 8.13 -8.78 5.16
CA TYR A 202 8.71 -8.53 6.47
C TYR A 202 9.86 -9.51 6.72
N THR A 203 11.09 -9.00 6.81
CA THR A 203 12.27 -9.83 7.07
C THR A 203 12.47 -10.01 8.56
N LEU A 204 12.49 -11.26 9.00
CA LEU A 204 12.77 -11.61 10.39
C LEU A 204 14.25 -11.34 10.71
N LYS A 205 14.51 -10.80 11.90
CA LYS A 205 15.81 -10.37 12.39
C LYS A 205 16.34 -11.39 13.40
N GLU A 206 17.55 -11.89 13.15
CA GLU A 206 18.23 -12.77 14.11
C GLU A 206 18.59 -12.08 15.44
N THR A 207 18.56 -10.75 15.47
CA THR A 207 18.81 -9.94 16.68
C THR A 207 17.62 -9.94 17.63
N VAL A 208 16.40 -10.19 17.14
CA VAL A 208 15.19 -10.29 17.96
C VAL A 208 15.03 -11.74 18.38
N PHE A 209 14.96 -11.98 19.69
CA PHE A 209 14.99 -13.35 20.25
C PHE A 209 13.87 -14.24 19.70
N ASP A 210 12.64 -13.74 19.68
CA ASP A 210 11.47 -14.49 19.23
C ASP A 210 11.48 -14.74 17.72
N GLU A 211 11.92 -13.76 16.93
CA GLU A 211 12.07 -13.92 15.48
C GLU A 211 13.17 -14.94 15.16
N LYS A 212 14.30 -14.89 15.88
CA LYS A 212 15.38 -15.89 15.76
C LYS A 212 14.90 -17.31 16.06
N LEU A 213 14.07 -17.48 17.09
CA LEU A 213 13.47 -18.78 17.40
C LEU A 213 12.58 -19.25 16.25
N PHE A 214 11.78 -18.36 15.68
CA PHE A 214 10.90 -18.69 14.57
C PHE A 214 11.64 -18.98 13.27
N ILE A 215 12.70 -18.25 12.94
CA ILE A 215 13.59 -18.57 11.81
C ILE A 215 14.06 -20.04 11.90
N LYS A 216 14.45 -20.47 13.11
CA LYS A 216 15.05 -21.79 13.32
C LYS A 216 14.03 -22.92 13.42
N TYR A 217 12.95 -22.70 14.17
CA TYR A 217 12.01 -23.75 14.57
C TYR A 217 10.60 -23.58 13.99
N GLY A 218 10.33 -22.46 13.34
CA GLY A 218 9.04 -22.12 12.77
C GLY A 218 8.58 -23.14 11.73
N LYS A 219 7.28 -23.44 11.78
CA LYS A 219 6.59 -24.28 10.81
C LYS A 219 5.48 -23.54 10.07
N ASP A 220 4.67 -22.81 10.82
CA ASP A 220 3.48 -22.15 10.28
C ASP A 220 3.19 -20.83 11.00
N ILE A 221 2.46 -19.95 10.33
CA ILE A 221 1.94 -18.69 10.87
C ILE A 221 0.42 -18.73 10.78
N VAL A 222 -0.22 -18.41 11.89
CA VAL A 222 -1.66 -18.17 11.94
C VAL A 222 -1.95 -16.78 12.47
N VAL A 223 -3.06 -16.21 12.05
CA VAL A 223 -3.57 -14.96 12.60
C VAL A 223 -4.55 -15.32 13.71
N GLU A 224 -4.18 -15.00 14.95
CA GLU A 224 -5.01 -15.20 16.14
C GLU A 224 -4.46 -14.34 17.29
N ASN A 225 -5.31 -14.07 18.29
CA ASN A 225 -4.94 -13.32 19.50
C ASN A 225 -4.42 -11.90 19.21
N GLU A 226 -5.04 -11.19 18.25
CA GLU A 226 -4.64 -9.84 17.85
C GLU A 226 -3.18 -9.75 17.34
N GLY A 227 -2.69 -10.84 16.73
CA GLY A 227 -1.33 -10.91 16.24
C GLY A 227 -1.05 -12.02 15.24
N LEU A 228 0.22 -12.13 14.87
CA LEU A 228 0.77 -13.26 14.14
C LEU A 228 1.30 -14.28 15.15
N THR A 229 0.65 -15.43 15.21
CA THR A 229 1.08 -16.54 16.05
C THR A 229 1.91 -17.52 15.24
N PHE A 230 3.15 -17.67 15.70
CA PHE A 230 4.18 -18.50 15.14
C PHE A 230 4.15 -19.87 15.79
N ARG A 231 3.84 -20.91 15.02
CA ARG A 231 3.75 -22.28 15.51
C ARG A 231 5.04 -23.05 15.22
N PHE A 232 5.53 -23.76 16.23
CA PHE A 232 6.73 -24.61 16.14
C PHE A 232 6.40 -26.10 15.96
N SER A 233 5.18 -26.53 16.28
CA SER A 233 4.76 -27.93 16.28
C SER A 233 3.55 -28.20 15.41
#